data_AF-A0AAD9SUS3-F1
#
_entry.id   AF-A0AAD9SUS3-F1
#
_cell.length_a   1.000
_cell.length_b   1.000
_cell.length_c   1.000
_cell.angle_alpha   90.00
_cell.angle_beta   90.00
_cell.angle_gamma   90.00
#
_symmetry.space_group_name_H-M   'P 1'
#
loop_
_entity.id
_entity.type
_entity.pdbx_description
1 polymer ?
#
loop_
_entity_poly.entity_id
_entity_poly.type
_entity_poly.pdbx_seq_one_letter_code
_entity_poly.pdbx_strand_id
1 'polypeptide(L)'
;MYLLTLAPLILLSFATGTTLSMPRDLPPFSYRNITLSLLGGPASYTFSFPADGNSHSPSPSNPLAVSQIVSEDFSIFYSCNFYFASDPGDAKTVVLTSNPPGNEVTVGPPRALKGIACQPTAGESGQSCFPDYATCEWCGGSNGLGGCRILQCCSGYCAATKCRPTH
;
A
#
# COMPACT_ATOMS: atom_id res chain seq x y z
N MET A 1 -23.49 -9.37 76.19
CA MET A 1 -22.92 -8.07 75.80
C MET A 1 -21.50 -8.34 75.30
N TYR A 2 -21.12 -7.70 74.18
CA TYR A 2 -19.91 -7.86 73.33
C TYR A 2 -20.07 -8.69 72.04
N LEU A 3 -20.40 -7.95 70.97
CA LEU A 3 -20.16 -8.28 69.57
C LEU A 3 -18.67 -8.11 69.24
N LEU A 4 -18.09 -9.02 68.46
CA LEU A 4 -16.85 -8.81 67.73
C LEU A 4 -17.08 -9.23 66.27
N THR A 5 -17.27 -8.23 65.42
CA THR A 5 -17.41 -8.34 63.97
C THR A 5 -16.02 -8.49 63.33
N LEU A 6 -15.76 -9.61 62.65
CA LEU A 6 -14.59 -9.79 61.79
C LEU A 6 -14.81 -9.04 60.46
N ALA A 7 -13.93 -8.07 60.17
CA ALA A 7 -13.90 -7.35 58.90
C ALA A 7 -12.97 -8.09 57.89
N PRO A 8 -13.36 -8.25 56.61
CA PRO A 8 -12.47 -8.77 55.59
C PRO A 8 -11.62 -7.65 54.98
N LEU A 9 -10.30 -7.77 55.08
CA LEU A 9 -9.33 -6.92 54.36
C LEU A 9 -9.24 -7.38 52.90
N ILE A 10 -9.87 -6.63 51.99
CA ILE A 10 -9.72 -6.79 50.54
C ILE A 10 -8.45 -6.05 50.13
N LEU A 11 -7.41 -6.79 49.77
CA LEU A 11 -6.18 -6.28 49.17
C LEU A 11 -6.42 -5.97 47.68
N LEU A 12 -6.55 -4.68 47.33
CA LEU A 12 -6.55 -4.24 45.93
C LEU A 12 -5.13 -4.35 45.36
N SER A 13 -4.95 -5.20 44.34
CA SER A 13 -3.74 -5.23 43.52
C SER A 13 -3.76 -4.05 42.55
N PHE A 14 -2.88 -3.07 42.79
CA PHE A 14 -2.66 -1.97 41.84
C PHE A 14 -1.84 -2.51 40.65
N ALA A 15 -2.50 -2.77 39.53
CA ALA A 15 -1.82 -3.02 38.26
C ALA A 15 -1.24 -1.70 37.76
N THR A 16 0.07 -1.50 37.93
CA THR A 16 0.79 -0.38 37.31
C THR A 16 0.86 -0.62 35.80
N GLY A 17 -0.02 0.06 35.05
CA GLY A 17 0.02 0.09 33.60
C GLY A 17 1.28 0.84 33.15
N THR A 18 2.24 0.13 32.58
CA THR A 18 3.37 0.74 31.87
C THR A 18 2.86 1.34 30.57
N THR A 19 2.68 2.65 30.52
CA THR A 19 2.53 3.37 29.25
C THR A 19 3.88 3.29 28.53
N LEU A 20 3.97 2.47 27.47
CA LEU A 20 5.09 2.53 26.55
C LEU A 20 5.03 3.88 25.83
N SER A 21 5.76 4.87 26.35
CA SER A 21 5.99 6.12 25.65
C SER A 21 6.81 5.82 24.41
N MET A 22 6.18 5.81 23.23
CA MET A 22 6.89 5.72 21.96
C MET A 22 7.83 6.94 21.83
N PRO A 23 9.13 6.73 21.52
CA PRO A 23 10.07 7.82 21.31
C PRO A 23 9.54 8.77 20.22
N ARG A 24 9.58 10.07 20.49
CA ARG A 24 9.16 11.13 19.54
C ARG A 24 10.14 11.35 18.37
N ASP A 25 11.25 10.62 18.33
CA ASP A 25 12.29 10.73 17.30
C ASP A 25 12.22 9.63 16.21
N LEU A 26 11.03 9.07 15.96
CA LEU A 26 10.83 8.27 14.75
C LEU A 26 10.82 9.21 13.53
N PRO A 27 11.57 8.89 12.45
CA PRO A 27 11.52 9.68 11.23
C PRO A 27 10.07 9.78 10.73
N PRO A 28 9.71 10.89 10.07
CA PRO A 28 8.37 11.05 9.51
C PRO A 28 8.07 9.87 8.60
N PHE A 29 6.89 9.27 8.78
CA PHE A 29 6.46 8.15 7.97
C PHE A 29 6.47 8.52 6.49
N SER A 30 7.02 7.63 5.69
CA SER A 30 6.99 7.71 4.23
C SER A 30 6.58 6.37 3.66
N TYR A 31 5.89 6.43 2.52
CA TYR A 31 5.66 5.23 1.72
C TYR A 31 6.92 4.89 0.94
N ARG A 32 7.11 3.59 0.67
CA ARG A 32 8.16 3.12 -0.22
C ARG A 32 7.99 3.77 -1.59
N ASN A 33 9.05 4.37 -2.12
CA ASN A 33 9.06 4.88 -3.49
C ASN A 33 9.31 3.72 -4.45
N ILE A 34 8.44 3.53 -5.44
CA ILE A 34 8.58 2.51 -6.49
C ILE A 34 9.12 3.21 -7.72
N THR A 35 10.15 2.65 -8.34
CA THR A 35 10.64 3.06 -9.66
C THR A 35 10.31 1.98 -10.68
N LEU A 36 9.69 2.41 -11.79
CA LEU A 36 9.35 1.56 -12.92
C LEU A 36 10.12 1.99 -14.15
N SER A 37 10.54 1.02 -14.94
CA SER A 37 10.98 1.19 -16.32
C SER A 37 9.85 0.80 -17.25
N LEU A 38 9.37 1.74 -18.06
CA LEU A 38 8.30 1.52 -19.04
C LEU A 38 8.92 1.46 -20.43
N LEU A 39 8.75 0.33 -21.11
CA LEU A 39 9.34 0.06 -22.41
C LEU A 39 8.25 -0.05 -23.48
N GLY A 40 8.46 0.62 -24.61
CA GLY A 40 7.57 0.58 -25.77
C GLY A 40 8.36 0.70 -27.07
N GLY A 41 8.37 -0.38 -27.87
CA GLY A 41 9.18 -0.44 -29.08
C GLY A 41 10.67 -0.14 -28.78
N PRO A 42 11.31 0.82 -29.47
CA PRO A 42 12.71 1.20 -29.22
C PRO A 42 12.88 2.22 -28.08
N ALA A 43 11.80 2.72 -27.48
CA ALA A 43 11.85 3.78 -26.47
C ALA A 43 11.58 3.23 -25.07
N SER A 44 12.12 3.92 -24.06
CA SER A 44 11.82 3.66 -22.66
C SER A 44 11.89 4.95 -21.82
N TYR A 45 11.21 4.96 -20.68
CA TYR A 45 11.33 6.00 -19.67
C TYR A 45 11.12 5.42 -18.28
N THR A 46 11.67 6.10 -17.28
CA THR A 46 11.49 5.75 -15.87
C THR A 46 10.39 6.61 -15.24
N PHE A 47 9.66 6.02 -14.30
CA PHE A 47 8.61 6.68 -13.55
C PHE A 47 8.69 6.24 -12.08
N SER A 48 8.80 7.21 -11.17
CA SER A 48 8.87 6.96 -9.74
C SER A 48 7.70 7.60 -9.00
N PHE A 49 7.11 6.87 -8.06
CA PHE A 49 5.97 7.34 -7.27
C PHE A 49 5.88 6.58 -5.93
N PRO A 50 5.26 7.19 -4.90
CA PRO A 50 5.08 6.52 -3.62
C PRO A 50 4.01 5.42 -3.70
N ALA A 51 4.30 4.27 -3.10
CA ALA A 51 3.35 3.18 -2.89
C ALA A 51 2.37 3.52 -1.77
N ASP A 52 1.47 4.48 -2.01
CA ASP A 52 0.55 5.07 -1.02
C ASP A 52 -0.91 4.63 -1.15
N GLY A 53 -1.19 3.75 -2.12
CA GLY A 53 -2.52 3.29 -2.49
C GLY A 53 -3.25 4.19 -3.50
N ASN A 54 -2.72 5.37 -3.81
CA ASN A 54 -3.33 6.28 -4.78
C ASN A 54 -2.87 5.95 -6.22
N SER A 55 -3.67 6.37 -7.19
CA SER A 55 -3.29 6.29 -8.61
C SER A 55 -2.35 7.42 -8.97
N HIS A 56 -1.19 7.08 -9.53
CA HIS A 56 -0.20 8.01 -10.04
C HIS A 56 -0.09 7.85 -11.56
N SER A 57 -0.10 8.96 -12.28
CA SER A 57 -0.02 8.98 -13.73
C SER A 57 1.39 9.30 -14.21
N PRO A 58 2.01 8.47 -15.07
CA PRO A 58 3.21 8.89 -15.76
C PRO A 58 2.85 10.04 -16.72
N SER A 59 3.43 11.23 -16.48
CA SER A 59 3.15 12.43 -17.29
C SER A 59 4.21 12.63 -18.38
N PRO A 60 3.92 12.17 -19.60
CA PRO A 60 4.32 12.94 -20.79
C PRO A 60 3.10 13.37 -21.61
N SER A 61 3.21 14.52 -22.29
CA SER A 61 2.21 15.02 -23.25
C SER A 61 1.91 14.05 -24.41
N ASN A 62 2.82 13.10 -24.66
CA ASN A 62 2.66 11.97 -25.59
C ASN A 62 3.06 10.67 -24.87
N PRO A 63 2.12 9.93 -24.27
CA PRO A 63 2.46 8.70 -23.53
C PRO A 63 2.87 7.59 -24.50
N LEU A 64 4.05 7.01 -24.27
CA LEU A 64 4.55 5.85 -25.01
C LEU A 64 3.56 4.68 -24.92
N ALA A 65 3.32 3.99 -26.03
CA ALA A 65 2.59 2.73 -26.02
C ALA A 65 3.49 1.65 -25.40
N VAL A 66 3.24 1.33 -24.13
CA VAL A 66 4.06 0.44 -23.32
C VAL A 66 3.71 -1.01 -23.66
N SER A 67 4.73 -1.81 -23.97
CA SER A 67 4.64 -3.26 -24.18
C SER A 67 5.17 -4.04 -22.97
N GLN A 68 5.98 -3.41 -22.12
CA GLN A 68 6.59 -4.04 -20.95
C GLN A 68 6.82 -3.02 -19.84
N ILE A 69 6.56 -3.41 -18.60
CA ILE A 69 6.78 -2.63 -17.38
C ILE A 69 7.65 -3.46 -16.45
N VAL A 70 8.76 -2.88 -15.98
CA VAL A 70 9.74 -3.57 -15.14
C VAL A 70 9.95 -2.79 -13.85
N SER A 71 10.05 -3.50 -12.74
CA SER A 71 10.53 -3.00 -11.45
C SER A 71 11.67 -3.88 -10.97
N GLU A 72 12.68 -3.29 -10.33
CA GLU A 72 13.86 -4.04 -9.87
C GLU A 72 13.55 -4.90 -8.65
N ASP A 73 12.80 -4.36 -7.69
CA ASP A 73 12.70 -4.90 -6.33
C ASP A 73 11.25 -4.86 -5.78
N PHE A 74 10.25 -4.72 -6.66
CA PHE A 74 8.85 -4.74 -6.28
C PHE A 74 8.00 -5.60 -7.22
N SER A 75 7.15 -6.44 -6.63
CA SER A 75 6.25 -7.31 -7.39
C SER A 75 5.00 -6.54 -7.85
N ILE A 76 5.19 -5.74 -8.90
CA ILE A 76 4.18 -4.83 -9.43
C ILE A 76 2.93 -5.54 -9.95
N PHE A 77 3.05 -6.75 -10.51
CA PHE A 77 1.90 -7.50 -11.01
C PHE A 77 0.94 -7.87 -9.87
N TYR A 78 1.46 -8.43 -8.78
CA TYR A 78 0.63 -8.88 -7.66
C TYR A 78 0.23 -7.73 -6.73
N SER A 79 0.98 -6.62 -6.71
CA SER A 79 0.79 -5.54 -5.74
C SER A 79 0.14 -4.29 -6.30
N CYS A 80 -0.01 -4.17 -7.62
CA CYS A 80 -0.53 -2.96 -8.26
C CYS A 80 -1.74 -3.21 -9.16
N ASN A 81 -2.45 -2.13 -9.45
CA ASN A 81 -3.50 -2.00 -10.43
C ASN A 81 -3.00 -1.05 -11.53
N PHE A 82 -3.11 -1.47 -12.78
CA PHE A 82 -2.68 -0.68 -13.93
C PHE A 82 -3.89 -0.17 -14.70
N TYR A 83 -3.85 1.10 -15.08
CA TYR A 83 -4.91 1.78 -15.82
C TYR A 83 -4.34 2.23 -17.15
N PHE A 84 -4.81 1.62 -18.24
CA PHE A 84 -4.36 1.94 -19.59
C PHE A 84 -5.34 2.88 -20.30
N ALA A 85 -4.84 3.64 -21.26
CA ALA A 85 -5.66 4.44 -22.16
C ALA A 85 -6.58 3.52 -22.98
N SER A 86 -7.85 3.90 -23.06
CA SER A 86 -8.75 3.37 -24.07
C SER A 86 -8.78 4.35 -25.24
N ASP A 87 -8.46 3.88 -26.44
CA ASP A 87 -8.62 4.68 -27.65
C ASP A 87 -10.02 4.44 -28.24
N PRO A 88 -10.73 5.49 -28.68
CA PRO A 88 -12.02 5.32 -29.33
C PRO A 88 -11.88 4.49 -30.61
N GLY A 89 -12.56 3.34 -30.65
CA GLY A 89 -12.49 2.37 -31.74
C GLY A 89 -11.64 1.13 -31.45
N ASP A 90 -10.96 1.09 -30.30
CA ASP A 90 -10.04 0.02 -29.97
C ASP A 90 -10.70 -1.03 -29.06
N ALA A 91 -11.36 -2.01 -29.69
CA ALA A 91 -12.13 -3.07 -29.02
C ALA A 91 -11.24 -4.13 -28.32
N LYS A 92 -9.91 -4.06 -28.45
CA LYS A 92 -9.01 -5.06 -27.86
C LYS A 92 -8.75 -4.75 -26.39
N THR A 93 -9.24 -5.66 -25.53
CA THR A 93 -8.94 -5.69 -24.10
C THR A 93 -7.44 -5.81 -23.87
N VAL A 94 -6.93 -5.08 -22.88
CA VAL A 94 -5.53 -5.21 -22.43
C VAL A 94 -5.39 -6.51 -21.64
N VAL A 95 -4.44 -7.34 -22.06
CA VAL A 95 -4.03 -8.56 -21.39
C VAL A 95 -2.67 -8.31 -20.76
N LEU A 96 -2.53 -8.71 -19.51
CA LEU A 96 -1.32 -8.55 -18.72
C LEU A 96 -0.81 -9.93 -18.33
N THR A 97 0.44 -10.21 -18.64
CA THR A 97 1.16 -11.40 -18.20
C THR A 97 2.37 -10.98 -17.41
N SER A 98 2.82 -11.80 -16.47
CA SER A 98 4.02 -11.49 -15.68
C SER A 98 5.03 -12.61 -15.71
N ASN A 99 6.27 -12.27 -15.38
CA ASN A 99 7.25 -13.25 -14.96
C ASN A 99 6.86 -13.88 -13.59
N PRO A 100 7.49 -15.00 -13.17
CA PRO A 100 7.14 -15.64 -11.90
C PRO A 100 7.26 -14.74 -10.66
N PRO A 101 8.31 -13.90 -10.51
CA PRO A 101 8.40 -12.95 -9.39
C PRO A 101 7.36 -11.82 -9.44
N GLY A 102 6.74 -11.56 -10.59
CA GLY A 102 5.75 -10.50 -10.79
C GLY A 102 6.33 -9.08 -10.85
N ASN A 103 7.65 -8.94 -10.93
CA ASN A 103 8.33 -7.64 -11.06
C ASN A 103 8.45 -7.17 -12.51
N GLU A 104 8.10 -8.03 -13.47
CA GLU A 104 8.01 -7.70 -14.89
C GLU A 104 6.61 -8.05 -15.41
N VAL A 105 6.01 -7.10 -16.14
CA VAL A 105 4.67 -7.23 -16.72
C VAL A 105 4.73 -6.93 -18.22
N THR A 106 4.26 -7.87 -19.03
CA THR A 106 4.04 -7.68 -20.46
C THR A 106 2.63 -7.17 -20.71
N VAL A 107 2.50 -6.20 -21.60
CA VAL A 107 1.23 -5.52 -21.94
C VAL A 107 0.87 -5.82 -23.39
N GLY A 108 -0.23 -6.56 -23.59
CA GLY A 108 -0.69 -6.98 -24.91
C GLY A 108 -2.16 -6.61 -25.17
N PRO A 109 -2.50 -5.91 -26.26
CA PRO A 109 -1.60 -5.16 -27.13
C PRO A 109 -0.89 -4.01 -26.39
N PRO A 110 0.25 -3.48 -26.90
CA PRO A 110 0.92 -2.33 -26.29
C PRO A 110 0.00 -1.12 -26.19
N ARG A 111 -0.01 -0.45 -25.03
CA ARG A 111 -0.92 0.66 -24.72
C ARG A 111 -0.26 1.71 -23.85
N ALA A 112 -0.72 2.95 -23.98
CA ALA A 112 -0.32 4.02 -23.10
C ALA A 112 -0.81 3.76 -21.66
N LEU A 113 0.09 3.79 -20.68
CA LEU A 113 -0.27 3.73 -19.26
C LEU A 113 -0.80 5.10 -18.83
N LYS A 114 -2.04 5.15 -18.32
CA LYS A 114 -2.68 6.37 -17.79
C LYS A 114 -2.51 6.51 -16.29
N GLY A 115 -2.38 5.41 -15.58
CA GLY A 115 -2.18 5.42 -14.15
C GLY A 115 -1.74 4.08 -13.62
N ILE A 116 -1.14 4.11 -12.45
CA ILE A 116 -0.84 2.94 -11.65
C ILE A 116 -1.11 3.25 -10.19
N ALA A 117 -1.76 2.35 -9.49
CA ALA A 117 -1.90 2.37 -8.04
C ALA A 117 -1.27 1.12 -7.48
N CYS A 118 -0.48 1.24 -6.42
CA CYS A 118 0.15 0.09 -5.77
C CYS A 118 -0.23 0.01 -4.29
N GLN A 119 -0.24 -1.20 -3.74
CA GLN A 119 -0.54 -1.43 -2.34
C GLN A 119 0.27 -0.50 -1.45
N PRO A 120 -0.37 0.21 -0.49
CA PRO A 120 0.32 0.96 0.53
C PRO A 120 1.44 0.11 1.14
N THR A 121 2.67 0.62 1.08
CA THR A 121 3.85 -0.08 1.59
C THR A 121 4.69 0.92 2.38
N ALA A 122 4.96 0.61 3.65
CA ALA A 122 5.84 1.43 4.48
C ALA A 122 7.24 1.48 3.86
N GLY A 123 7.91 2.62 4.00
CA GLY A 123 9.30 2.79 3.56
C GLY A 123 10.30 1.94 4.35
N GLU A 124 11.58 2.26 4.20
CA GLU A 124 12.69 1.47 4.76
C GLU A 124 12.83 1.56 6.29
N SER A 125 11.92 2.25 6.98
CA SER A 125 11.94 2.44 8.43
C SER A 125 11.64 1.17 9.26
N GLY A 126 11.52 0.00 8.63
CA GLY A 126 11.25 -1.26 9.34
C GLY A 126 9.87 -1.30 10.03
N GLN A 127 8.96 -0.41 9.65
CA GLN A 127 7.63 -0.29 10.24
C GLN A 127 6.73 -1.44 9.76
N SER A 128 6.26 -2.26 10.69
CA SER A 128 5.32 -3.36 10.45
C SER A 128 3.86 -2.90 10.37
N CYS A 129 3.60 -1.61 10.60
CA CYS A 129 2.28 -1.04 10.68
C CYS A 129 2.24 0.40 10.13
N PHE A 130 1.06 0.84 9.73
CA PHE A 130 0.77 2.17 9.24
C PHE A 130 0.41 3.12 10.40
N PRO A 131 1.00 4.33 10.44
CA PRO A 131 0.65 5.32 11.46
C PRO A 131 -0.76 5.85 11.26
N ASP A 132 -1.24 6.62 12.23
CA ASP A 132 -2.54 7.27 12.11
C ASP A 132 -2.65 8.09 10.82
N TYR A 133 -3.83 8.01 10.20
CA TYR A 133 -4.18 8.65 8.92
C TYR A 133 -3.45 8.14 7.66
N ALA A 134 -2.58 7.14 7.76
CA ALA A 134 -2.07 6.44 6.59
C ALA A 134 -3.13 5.52 5.95
N THR A 135 -2.95 5.20 4.68
CA THR A 135 -3.85 4.31 3.92
C THR A 135 -3.72 2.88 4.46
N CYS A 136 -4.83 2.33 4.94
CA CYS A 136 -4.88 1.01 5.55
C CYS A 136 -5.83 0.04 4.86
N GLU A 137 -6.49 0.47 3.80
CA GLU A 137 -7.32 -0.40 2.97
C GLU A 137 -6.72 -0.44 1.58
N TRP A 138 -6.61 -1.64 1.03
CA TRP A 138 -6.15 -1.86 -0.31
C TRP A 138 -7.10 -2.78 -1.05
N CYS A 139 -7.65 -2.27 -2.15
CA CYS A 139 -8.49 -3.01 -3.08
C CYS A 139 -7.72 -3.24 -4.38
N GLY A 140 -7.33 -4.49 -4.62
CA GLY A 140 -6.69 -4.92 -5.85
C GLY A 140 -5.37 -5.65 -5.63
N GLY A 141 -4.41 -5.40 -6.53
CA GLY A 141 -3.34 -6.34 -6.84
C GLY A 141 -3.79 -7.36 -7.89
N SER A 142 -2.85 -7.94 -8.63
CA SER A 142 -3.14 -8.76 -9.81
C SER A 142 -4.07 -8.05 -10.79
N ASN A 143 -3.85 -6.74 -11.00
CA ASN A 143 -4.68 -5.89 -11.86
C ASN A 143 -6.16 -5.76 -11.43
N GLY A 144 -6.40 -5.59 -10.13
CA GLY A 144 -7.74 -5.44 -9.57
C GLY A 144 -8.45 -6.74 -9.22
N LEU A 145 -7.82 -7.90 -9.42
CA LEU A 145 -8.39 -9.21 -9.12
C LEU A 145 -8.16 -9.67 -7.67
N GLY A 146 -7.27 -9.01 -6.93
CA GLY A 146 -6.84 -9.41 -5.57
C GLY A 146 -7.82 -9.12 -4.42
N GLY A 147 -9.02 -8.58 -4.70
CA GLY A 147 -10.00 -8.21 -3.68
C GLY A 147 -9.55 -7.07 -2.75
N CYS A 148 -10.39 -6.75 -1.74
CA CYS A 148 -10.10 -5.75 -0.72
C CYS A 148 -9.57 -6.38 0.57
N ARG A 149 -8.53 -5.78 1.14
CA ARG A 149 -7.93 -6.21 2.42
C ARG A 149 -7.54 -5.02 3.28
N ILE A 150 -7.61 -5.23 4.59
CA ILE A 150 -7.16 -4.28 5.59
C ILE A 150 -5.68 -4.55 5.91
N LEU A 151 -4.89 -3.49 5.94
CA LEU A 151 -3.49 -3.46 6.33
C LEU A 151 -3.38 -3.07 7.81
N GLN A 152 -2.24 -3.39 8.43
CA GLN A 152 -2.06 -3.23 9.87
C GLN A 152 -1.83 -1.76 10.26
N CYS A 153 -2.67 -1.22 11.15
CA CYS A 153 -2.47 0.09 11.77
C CYS A 153 -1.70 -0.04 13.08
N CYS A 154 -0.85 0.94 13.42
CA CYS A 154 0.01 0.87 14.61
C CYS A 154 -0.76 1.07 15.93
N SER A 155 -1.66 2.04 15.96
CA SER A 155 -2.27 2.55 17.21
C SER A 155 -3.78 2.33 17.26
N GLY A 156 -4.33 1.45 16.41
CA GLY A 156 -5.78 1.26 16.37
C GLY A 156 -6.29 0.41 15.22
N TYR A 157 -7.29 0.92 14.51
CA TYR A 157 -8.04 0.18 13.49
C TYR A 157 -8.13 0.95 12.17
N CYS A 158 -8.52 0.24 11.11
CA CYS A 158 -8.76 0.83 9.80
C CYS A 158 -10.22 1.26 9.67
N ALA A 159 -10.47 2.53 9.35
CA ALA A 159 -11.81 3.04 9.10
C ALA A 159 -11.82 4.15 8.05
N ALA A 160 -12.75 4.03 7.09
CA ALA A 160 -12.82 4.87 5.91
C ALA A 160 -11.46 4.94 5.20
N THR A 161 -10.89 3.77 4.88
CA THR A 161 -9.60 3.54 4.21
C THR A 161 -8.35 4.08 4.93
N LYS A 162 -8.50 4.68 6.12
CA LYS A 162 -7.41 5.33 6.87
C LYS A 162 -7.26 4.79 8.29
N CYS A 163 -6.01 4.70 8.77
CA CYS A 163 -5.74 4.32 10.16
C CYS A 163 -6.32 5.38 11.11
N ARG A 164 -6.94 4.92 12.20
CA ARG A 164 -7.47 5.76 13.26
C ARG A 164 -6.85 5.39 14.62
N PRO A 165 -6.53 6.39 15.46
CA PRO A 165 -6.08 6.13 16.82
C PRO A 165 -7.22 5.53 17.64
N THR A 166 -6.93 4.57 18.51
CA THR A 166 -7.94 4.07 19.44
C THR A 166 -8.14 4.94 20.66
N HIS A 167 -7.10 5.55 21.25
CA HIS A 167 -7.19 6.48 22.39
C HIS A 167 -5.89 7.27 22.55
#